data_AF-A0A7C4E8K5-F1
#
_entry.id   AF-A0A7C4E8K5-F1
#
_cell.length_a   1.000
_cell.length_b   1.000
_cell.length_c   1.000
_cell.angle_alpha   90.00
_cell.angle_beta   90.00
_cell.angle_gamma   90.00
#
_symmetry.space_group_name_H-M   'P 1'
#
loop_
_entity.id
_entity.type
_entity.pdbx_description
1 polymer ?
#
loop_
_entity_poly.entity_id
_entity_poly.type
_entity_poly.pdbx_seq_one_letter_code
_entity_poly.pdbx_strand_id
1 'polypeptide(L)'
;TMGFFGCVLLAMATRVTAGHGGMPLVASDFIWAAFWLLQAAVLARIVADAWPEAARWTLTATIVLWCAVFLPWSVRNIAIYLRPRADGRPG
;
A
#
# COMPACT_ATOMS: atom_id res chain seq x y z
N THR A 1 -15.44 0.66 -1.69
CA THR A 1 -14.64 -0.43 -1.09
C THR A 1 -13.14 -0.18 -1.22
N MET A 2 -12.64 0.20 -2.39
CA MET A 2 -11.21 0.40 -2.70
C MET A 2 -10.43 1.24 -1.66
N GLY A 3 -10.95 2.39 -1.23
CA GLY A 3 -10.27 3.26 -0.26
C GLY A 3 -10.16 2.69 1.14
N PHE A 4 -11.28 2.30 1.76
CA PHE A 4 -11.28 1.71 3.10
C PHE A 4 -10.43 0.43 3.15
N PHE A 5 -10.66 -0.50 2.20
CA PHE A 5 -9.92 -1.75 2.14
C PHE A 5 -8.42 -1.51 1.93
N GLY A 6 -8.04 -0.66 0.96
CA GLY A 6 -6.64 -0.37 0.67
C GLY A 6 -5.92 0.24 1.88
N CYS A 7 -6.55 1.21 2.55
CA CYS A 7 -5.96 1.88 3.71
C CYS A 7 -5.79 0.92 4.89
N VAL A 8 -6.83 0.14 5.20
CA VAL A 8 -6.79 -0.83 6.29
C VAL A 8 -5.77 -1.92 6.00
N LEU A 9 -5.72 -2.45 4.77
CA LEU A 9 -4.73 -3.43 4.36
C LEU A 9 -3.31 -2.88 4.52
N LEU A 10 -3.04 -1.69 3.99
CA LEU A 10 -1.73 -1.05 4.07
C LEU A 10 -1.31 -0.79 5.52
N ALA A 11 -2.20 -0.27 6.36
CA ALA A 11 -1.95 -0.01 7.78
C ALA A 11 -1.72 -1.31 8.56
N MET A 12 -2.70 -2.22 8.51
CA MET A 12 -2.76 -3.42 9.33
C MET A 12 -1.60 -4.35 8.99
N ALA A 13 -1.42 -4.69 7.72
CA ALA A 13 -0.38 -5.64 7.33
C ALA A 13 1.01 -5.05 7.63
N THR A 14 1.27 -3.78 7.33
CA THR A 14 2.56 -3.15 7.68
C THR A 14 2.82 -3.18 9.19
N ARG A 15 1.79 -2.93 10.02
CA ARG A 15 1.91 -2.98 11.48
C ARG A 15 2.17 -4.40 11.99
N VAL A 16 1.48 -5.40 11.46
CA VAL A 16 1.65 -6.82 11.83
C VAL A 16 3.05 -7.30 11.43
N THR A 17 3.50 -6.95 10.22
CA THR A 17 4.86 -7.24 9.75
C THR A 17 5.92 -6.61 10.67
N ALA A 18 5.74 -5.34 11.04
CA ALA A 18 6.68 -4.67 11.95
C ALA A 18 6.68 -5.30 13.35
N GLY A 19 5.49 -5.60 13.90
CA GLY A 19 5.33 -6.18 15.23
C GLY A 19 5.97 -7.56 15.38
N HIS A 20 5.80 -8.45 14.39
CA HIS A 20 6.44 -9.77 14.41
C HIS A 20 7.90 -9.75 13.96
N GLY A 21 8.30 -8.78 13.14
CA GLY A 21 9.67 -8.62 12.67
C GLY A 21 10.61 -7.91 13.64
N GLY A 22 10.13 -7.50 14.83
CA GLY A 22 10.92 -6.72 15.79
C GLY A 22 11.33 -5.33 15.29
N MET A 23 10.69 -4.85 14.22
CA MET A 23 10.96 -3.54 13.62
C MET A 23 10.23 -2.44 14.39
N PRO A 24 10.72 -1.19 14.40
CA PRO A 24 10.02 -0.07 14.99
C PRO A 24 8.59 0.05 14.43
N LEU A 25 7.60 0.19 15.32
CA LEU A 25 6.19 0.41 15.00
C LEU A 25 5.93 1.87 14.59
N VAL A 26 6.80 2.41 13.75
CA VAL A 26 6.75 3.79 13.25
C VAL A 26 6.55 3.75 11.75
N ALA A 27 5.57 4.50 11.25
CA ALA A 27 5.37 4.65 9.81
C ALA A 27 6.57 5.40 9.21
N SER A 28 7.33 4.73 8.35
CA SER A 28 8.40 5.39 7.60
C SER A 28 7.83 6.33 6.54
N ASP A 29 8.66 7.23 6.04
CA ASP A 29 8.30 8.16 4.95
C ASP A 29 7.75 7.42 3.72
N PHE A 30 8.27 6.22 3.45
CA PHE A 30 7.74 5.34 2.39
C PHE A 30 6.28 4.95 2.63
N ILE A 31 5.90 4.58 3.86
CA ILE A 31 4.53 4.21 4.20
C ILE A 31 3.62 5.44 4.13
N TRP A 32 4.08 6.60 4.59
CA TRP A 32 3.35 7.86 4.42
C TRP A 32 3.12 8.23 2.96
N ALA A 33 4.15 8.11 2.12
CA ALA A 33 4.04 8.34 0.68
C ALA A 33 3.05 7.36 0.03
N ALA A 34 3.10 6.07 0.41
CA ALA A 34 2.17 5.06 -0.06
C ALA A 34 0.71 5.38 0.34
N PHE A 35 0.49 5.90 1.55
CA PHE A 35 -0.84 6.37 1.97
C PHE A 35 -1.33 7.54 1.12
N TRP A 36 -0.53 8.58 0.92
CA TRP A 36 -0.93 9.73 0.10
C TRP A 36 -1.22 9.34 -1.35
N LEU A 37 -0.39 8.46 -1.92
CA LEU A 37 -0.56 7.96 -3.27
C LEU A 37 -1.83 7.11 -3.42
N LEU A 38 -2.17 6.34 -2.38
CA LEU A 38 -3.42 5.58 -2.32
C LEU A 38 -4.64 6.51 -2.26
N GLN A 39 -4.57 7.60 -1.50
CA GLN A 39 -5.64 8.61 -1.48
C GLN A 39 -5.82 9.25 -2.86
N ALA A 40 -4.73 9.56 -3.57
CA ALA A 40 -4.81 10.06 -4.94
C ALA A 40 -5.47 9.05 -5.89
N ALA A 41 -5.19 7.75 -5.76
CA ALA A 41 -5.85 6.71 -6.55
C ALA A 41 -7.37 6.66 -6.29
N VAL A 42 -7.79 6.78 -5.03
CA VAL A 42 -9.21 6.81 -4.66
C VAL A 42 -9.90 8.05 -5.22
N LEU A 43 -9.25 9.22 -5.14
CA LEU A 43 -9.79 10.44 -5.73
C LEU A 43 -9.94 10.33 -7.25
N ALA A 44 -8.93 9.81 -7.95
CA ALA A 44 -9.00 9.56 -9.39
C ALA A 44 -10.17 8.61 -9.72
N ARG A 45 -10.40 7.58 -8.89
CA ARG A 45 -11.52 6.65 -9.05
C ARG A 45 -12.88 7.33 -8.89
N ILE A 46 -13.01 8.23 -7.92
CA ILE A 46 -14.24 9.02 -7.69
C ILE A 46 -14.49 9.97 -8.86
N VAL A 47 -13.46 10.66 -9.35
CA VAL A 47 -13.57 11.56 -10.51
C VAL A 47 -14.00 10.77 -11.76
N ALA A 48 -13.52 9.54 -11.94
CA ALA A 48 -13.96 8.68 -13.05
C ALA A 48 -15.47 8.41 -13.03
N ASP A 49 -16.05 8.21 -11.84
CA ASP A 49 -17.49 7.98 -11.69
C ASP A 49 -18.29 9.29 -11.83
N ALA A 50 -17.74 10.41 -11.38
CA ALA A 50 -18.41 11.72 -11.43
C ALA A 50 -18.33 12.39 -12.81
N TRP A 51 -17.29 12.11 -13.60
CA TRP A 51 -17.05 12.74 -14.91
C TRP A 51 -16.75 11.68 -15.98
N PRO A 52 -17.79 11.15 -16.65
CA PRO A 52 -17.66 10.06 -17.62
C PRO A 52 -16.70 10.34 -18.79
N GLU A 53 -16.61 11.60 -19.23
CA GLU A 53 -15.72 12.00 -20.33
C GLU A 53 -14.24 11.89 -19.95
N ALA A 54 -13.90 12.15 -18.69
CA ALA A 54 -12.55 11.99 -18.16
C ALA A 54 -12.24 10.55 -17.72
N ALA A 55 -13.26 9.68 -17.64
CA ALA A 55 -13.17 8.35 -17.05
C ALA A 55 -12.06 7.49 -17.64
N ARG A 56 -11.82 7.56 -18.96
CA ARG A 56 -10.73 6.79 -19.59
C ARG A 56 -9.38 7.12 -18.96
N TRP A 57 -9.06 8.41 -18.84
CA TRP A 57 -7.78 8.87 -18.31
C TRP A 57 -7.68 8.66 -16.80
N THR A 58 -8.76 8.95 -16.07
CA THR A 58 -8.75 8.82 -14.60
C THR A 58 -8.77 7.37 -14.13
N LEU A 59 -9.38 6.45 -14.88
CA LEU A 59 -9.27 5.01 -14.60
C LEU A 59 -7.86 4.50 -14.87
N THR A 60 -7.23 4.89 -15.98
CA THR A 60 -5.82 4.55 -16.23
C THR A 60 -4.91 5.09 -15.13
N ALA A 61 -5.09 6.35 -14.71
CA ALA A 61 -4.36 6.94 -13.60
C ALA A 61 -4.60 6.18 -12.29
N THR A 62 -5.85 5.78 -12.01
CA THR A 62 -6.20 4.97 -10.84
C THR A 62 -5.43 3.66 -10.81
N ILE A 63 -5.36 2.95 -11.95
CA ILE A 63 -4.62 1.67 -12.06
C ILE A 63 -3.13 1.90 -11.80
N VAL A 64 -2.54 2.92 -12.43
CA VAL A 64 -1.11 3.23 -12.28
C VAL A 64 -0.77 3.58 -10.84
N LEU A 65 -1.57 4.45 -10.21
CA LEU A 65 -1.37 4.86 -8.81
C LEU A 65 -1.53 3.69 -7.86
N TRP A 66 -2.54 2.83 -8.08
CA TRP A 66 -2.75 1.63 -7.28
C TRP A 66 -1.56 0.67 -7.38
N CYS A 67 -1.07 0.39 -8.58
CA CYS A 67 0.11 -0.44 -8.79
C CYS A 67 1.37 0.18 -8.16
N ALA A 68 1.54 1.49 -8.28
CA ALA A 68 2.67 2.20 -7.68
C ALA A 68 2.68 2.17 -6.14
N VAL A 69 1.51 2.02 -5.50
CA VAL A 69 1.40 1.76 -4.05
C VAL A 69 1.72 0.29 -3.75
N PHE A 70 0.97 -0.63 -4.36
CA PHE A 70 0.93 -2.01 -3.89
C PHE A 70 2.09 -2.86 -4.38
N LEU A 71 2.69 -2.59 -5.55
CA LEU A 71 3.84 -3.36 -6.03
C LEU A 71 5.08 -3.13 -5.15
N PRO A 72 5.54 -1.88 -4.92
CA PRO A 72 6.73 -1.66 -4.09
C PRO A 72 6.49 -2.07 -2.64
N TRP A 73 5.28 -1.82 -2.13
CA TRP A 73 4.90 -2.25 -0.79
C TRP A 73 4.93 -3.78 -0.66
N SER A 74 4.38 -4.53 -1.60
CA SER A 74 4.39 -6.00 -1.56
C SER A 74 5.82 -6.55 -1.66
N VAL A 75 6.64 -6.03 -2.57
CA VAL A 75 8.06 -6.43 -2.69
C VAL A 75 8.82 -6.19 -1.39
N ARG A 76 8.60 -5.04 -0.74
CA ARG A 76 9.20 -4.74 0.58
C ARG A 76 8.80 -5.77 1.64
N ASN A 77 7.51 -6.13 1.73
CA ASN A 77 7.03 -7.10 2.71
C ASN A 77 7.56 -8.51 2.42
N ILE A 78 7.57 -8.93 1.15
CA ILE A 78 8.16 -10.20 0.73
C ILE A 78 9.65 -10.26 1.12
N ALA A 79 10.40 -9.18 0.88
CA ALA A 79 11.82 -9.12 1.26
C ALA A 79 12.03 -9.20 2.78
N ILE A 80 11.07 -8.72 3.59
CA ILE A 80 11.11 -8.89 5.05
C ILE A 80 10.85 -10.35 5.43
N TYR A 81 9.87 -10.99 4.80
CA TYR A 81 9.52 -12.38 5.09
C TYR A 81 10.55 -13.41 4.61
N LEU A 82 11.28 -13.11 3.54
CA LEU A 82 12.32 -13.98 3.00
C LEU A 82 13.68 -13.81 3.70
N ARG A 83 13.86 -12.78 4.53
CA ARG A 83 15.11 -12.62 5.29
C ARG A 83 15.17 -13.67 6.40
N PRO A 84 16.32 -14.35 6.57
CA PRO A 84 16.53 -15.23 7.71
C PRO A 84 16.24 -14.48 9.00
N ARG A 85 15.47 -15.12 9.88
CA ARG A 85 15.10 -14.59 11.19
C ARG A 85 16.32 -14.12 11.97
N ALA A 86 16.34 -12.84 12.34
CA ALA A 86 17.42 -12.26 13.14
C ALA A 86 17.50 -12.86 14.57
N ASP A 87 16.42 -13.50 15.02
CA ASP A 87 16.25 -14.11 16.33
C ASP A 87 16.65 -15.60 16.40
N GLY A 88 17.11 -16.21 15.29
CA GLY A 88 17.70 -17.56 15.28
C GLY A 88 16.77 -18.71 15.67
N ARG A 89 15.47 -18.45 15.90
CA ARG A 89 14.48 -19.47 16.26
C ARG A 89 13.98 -20.21 15.02
N PRO A 90 13.72 -21.53 15.13
CA PRO A 90 13.18 -22.29 14.00
C PRO A 90 11.83 -21.71 13.57
N GLY A 91 11.76 -21.40 12.28
CA GLY A 91 10.59 -20.92 11.54
C GLY A 91 10.96 -20.80 10.07
#